data_AF-A0A960HKI7-F1
#
_entry.id   AF-A0A960HKI7-F1
#
_cell.length_a   1.000
_cell.length_b   1.000
_cell.length_c   1.000
_cell.angle_alpha   90.00
_cell.angle_beta   90.00
_cell.angle_gamma   90.00
#
_symmetry.space_group_name_H-M   'P 1'
#
loop_
_entity.id
_entity.type
_entity.pdbx_description
1 polymer ?
#
loop_
_entity_poly.entity_id
_entity_poly.type
_entity_poly.pdbx_seq_one_letter_code
_entity_poly.pdbx_strand_id
1 'polypeptide(L)'
;MEGVTTREIVEAAGQRNASAISYHFGSRQGLLGALLARRGGPVDEERGRRRAALGHEPSPGELVACLVEPYAALLSGDAGRSYLRIVAQLRGRFSAWRVESDAATTVHLAAVLDELERRVDAPPPVGRERILALIVLLTGTVAERARRIDEGAELDLDHDAFVANLVAMGASLIEA
;
A
#
# COMPACT_ATOMS: atom_id res chain seq x y z
N MET A 1 -6.49 7.90 -22.44
CA MET A 1 -7.26 7.91 -21.17
C MET A 1 -8.63 7.34 -21.46
N GLU A 2 -8.85 6.06 -21.22
CA GLU A 2 -10.20 5.50 -21.11
C GLU A 2 -10.31 4.96 -19.69
N GLY A 3 -10.98 5.74 -18.85
CA GLY A 3 -11.27 5.33 -17.48
C GLY A 3 -12.42 4.34 -17.53
N VAL A 4 -12.17 3.13 -17.04
CA VAL A 4 -13.21 2.11 -16.85
C VAL A 4 -14.41 2.76 -16.15
N THR A 5 -15.55 2.72 -16.83
CA THR A 5 -16.83 3.27 -16.41
C THR A 5 -17.43 2.39 -15.32
N THR A 6 -18.27 2.95 -14.45
CA THR A 6 -18.98 2.20 -13.40
C THR A 6 -19.74 0.99 -13.96
N ARG A 7 -20.13 1.03 -15.25
CA ARG A 7 -20.81 -0.05 -15.96
C ARG A 7 -19.90 -1.27 -16.16
N GLU A 8 -18.64 -1.08 -16.55
CA GLU A 8 -17.68 -2.17 -16.79
C GLU A 8 -17.26 -2.85 -15.48
N ILE A 9 -17.23 -2.13 -14.36
CA ILE A 9 -16.98 -2.70 -13.02
C ILE A 9 -18.15 -3.60 -12.59
N VAL A 10 -19.39 -3.18 -12.87
CA VAL A 10 -20.62 -3.95 -12.58
C VAL A 10 -20.68 -5.22 -13.44
N GLU A 11 -20.26 -5.13 -14.70
CA GLU A 11 -20.23 -6.23 -15.66
C GLU A 11 -19.14 -7.25 -15.31
N ALA A 12 -17.93 -6.80 -14.95
CA ALA A 12 -16.83 -7.66 -14.48
C ALA A 12 -17.12 -8.34 -13.13
N ALA A 13 -17.97 -7.73 -12.28
CA ALA A 13 -18.40 -8.30 -11.01
C ALA A 13 -19.57 -9.32 -11.13
N GLY A 14 -20.05 -9.60 -12.34
CA GLY A 14 -21.13 -10.58 -12.59
C GLY A 14 -22.50 -10.19 -12.03
N GLN A 15 -22.69 -8.92 -11.65
CA GLN A 15 -23.90 -8.42 -11.03
C GLN A 15 -24.70 -7.57 -12.02
N ARG A 16 -25.90 -8.02 -12.41
CA ARG A 16 -26.74 -7.32 -13.42
C ARG A 16 -27.48 -6.07 -12.92
N ASN A 17 -27.09 -5.49 -11.77
CA ASN A 17 -27.87 -4.42 -11.16
C ASN A 17 -27.00 -3.28 -10.60
N ALA A 18 -26.64 -2.33 -11.47
CA ALA A 18 -25.88 -1.12 -11.11
C ALA A 18 -26.52 -0.30 -9.98
N SER A 19 -27.85 -0.40 -9.80
CA SER A 19 -28.63 0.27 -8.75
C SER A 19 -28.30 -0.23 -7.34
N ALA A 20 -27.84 -1.47 -7.17
CA ALA A 20 -27.52 -2.05 -5.86
C ALA A 20 -26.21 -1.51 -5.27
N ILE A 21 -25.27 -1.08 -6.13
CA ILE A 21 -23.98 -0.50 -5.69
C ILE A 21 -24.18 0.93 -5.16
N SER A 22 -25.09 1.71 -5.75
CA SER A 22 -25.46 3.03 -5.22
C SER A 22 -26.16 2.97 -3.87
N TYR A 23 -26.93 1.91 -3.59
CA TYR A 23 -27.69 1.78 -2.33
C TYR A 23 -26.84 1.40 -1.11
N HIS A 24 -25.70 0.71 -1.31
CA HIS A 24 -24.81 0.30 -0.22
C HIS A 24 -23.55 1.16 -0.06
N PHE A 25 -23.12 1.90 -1.09
CA PHE A 25 -21.82 2.60 -1.07
C PHE A 25 -21.86 4.08 -1.49
N GLY A 26 -23.03 4.62 -1.89
CA GLY A 26 -23.27 6.05 -2.09
C GLY A 26 -22.54 6.75 -3.25
N SER A 27 -21.35 6.28 -3.67
CA SER A 27 -20.59 6.76 -4.84
C SER A 27 -19.41 5.82 -5.17
N ARG A 28 -18.77 6.00 -6.34
CA ARG A 28 -17.50 5.32 -6.68
C ARG A 28 -16.41 5.57 -5.62
N GLN A 29 -16.41 6.76 -5.02
CA GLN A 29 -15.49 7.10 -3.93
C GLN A 29 -15.83 6.35 -2.64
N GLY A 30 -17.11 6.18 -2.30
CA GLY A 30 -17.52 5.40 -1.13
C GLY A 30 -17.20 3.90 -1.26
N LEU A 31 -17.38 3.32 -2.45
CA LEU A 31 -16.96 1.94 -2.73
C LEU A 31 -15.44 1.78 -2.63
N LEU A 32 -14.69 2.74 -3.17
CA LEU A 32 -13.24 2.74 -3.10
C LEU A 32 -12.76 2.89 -1.65
N GLY A 33 -13.34 3.81 -0.88
CA GLY A 33 -13.06 3.97 0.55
C GLY A 33 -13.35 2.69 1.35
N ALA A 34 -14.49 2.04 1.11
CA ALA A 34 -14.83 0.78 1.76
C ALA A 34 -13.88 -0.37 1.38
N LEU A 35 -13.48 -0.47 0.10
CA LEU A 35 -12.48 -1.45 -0.35
C LEU A 35 -11.12 -1.20 0.31
N LEU A 36 -10.72 0.07 0.41
CA LEU A 36 -9.47 0.47 1.02
C LEU A 36 -9.48 0.19 2.53
N ALA A 37 -10.55 0.50 3.24
CA ALA A 37 -10.69 0.19 4.67
C ALA A 37 -10.69 -1.33 4.91
N ARG A 38 -11.45 -2.10 4.13
CA ARG A 38 -11.59 -3.56 4.28
C ARG A 38 -10.26 -4.31 4.15
N ARG A 39 -9.33 -3.81 3.32
CA ARG A 39 -8.02 -4.45 3.10
C ARG A 39 -6.88 -3.75 3.80
N GLY A 40 -6.97 -2.43 3.97
CA GLY A 40 -5.98 -1.60 4.66
C GLY A 40 -5.96 -1.87 6.15
N GLY A 41 -7.13 -2.00 6.81
CA GLY A 41 -7.22 -2.25 8.25
C GLY A 41 -6.41 -3.48 8.71
N PRO A 42 -6.63 -4.69 8.16
CA PRO A 42 -5.86 -5.87 8.52
C PRO A 42 -4.35 -5.75 8.25
N VAL A 43 -3.96 -5.05 7.18
CA VAL A 43 -2.55 -4.76 6.88
C VAL A 43 -1.96 -3.82 7.92
N ASP A 44 -2.71 -2.80 8.34
CA ASP A 44 -2.28 -1.83 9.34
C ASP A 44 -2.16 -2.44 10.73
N GLU A 45 -3.10 -3.28 11.14
CA GLU A 45 -3.01 -4.06 12.37
C GLU A 45 -1.75 -4.94 12.40
N GLU A 46 -1.41 -5.56 11.27
CA GLU A 46 -0.20 -6.37 11.16
C GLU A 46 1.08 -5.53 11.24
N ARG A 47 1.09 -4.29 10.72
CA ARG A 47 2.18 -3.32 10.95
C ARG A 47 2.35 -3.05 12.43
N GLY A 48 1.25 -2.80 13.13
CA GLY A 48 1.23 -2.58 14.58
C GLY A 48 1.80 -3.77 15.36
N ARG A 49 1.35 -5.00 15.03
CA ARG A 49 1.87 -6.24 15.65
C ARG A 49 3.37 -6.41 15.41
N ARG A 50 3.85 -6.24 14.17
CA ARG A 50 5.27 -6.35 13.83
C ARG A 50 6.09 -5.31 14.58
N ARG A 51 5.67 -4.05 14.56
CA ARG A 51 6.36 -2.97 15.28
C ARG A 51 6.41 -3.20 16.80
N ALA A 52 5.34 -3.74 17.39
CA ALA A 52 5.28 -4.06 18.81
C ALA A 52 6.16 -5.25 19.22
N ALA A 53 6.46 -6.16 18.29
CA ALA A 53 7.38 -7.27 18.51
C ALA A 53 8.86 -6.85 18.45
N LEU A 54 9.15 -5.66 17.91
CA LEU A 54 10.50 -5.11 17.89
C LEU A 54 10.88 -4.47 19.24
N GLY A 55 12.19 -4.33 19.48
CA GLY A 55 12.73 -3.64 20.65
C GLY A 55 12.45 -2.13 20.66
N HIS A 56 13.02 -1.43 21.65
CA HIS A 56 12.85 0.02 21.79
C HIS A 56 13.56 0.81 20.67
N GLU A 57 14.68 0.28 20.17
CA GLU A 57 15.51 0.89 19.14
C GLU A 57 15.65 -0.06 17.93
N PRO A 58 14.57 -0.28 17.15
CA PRO A 58 14.68 -1.09 15.94
C PRO A 58 15.58 -0.38 14.93
N SER A 59 16.22 -1.11 14.03
CA SER A 59 16.93 -0.55 12.87
C SER A 59 15.95 0.03 11.83
N PRO A 60 16.41 0.92 10.92
CA PRO A 60 15.61 1.36 9.78
C PRO A 60 15.09 0.19 8.92
N GLY A 61 15.90 -0.86 8.75
CA GLY A 61 15.51 -2.10 8.06
C GLY A 61 14.31 -2.80 8.71
N GLU A 62 14.33 -2.96 10.04
CA GLU A 62 13.21 -3.59 10.77
C GLU A 62 11.92 -2.75 10.70
N LEU A 63 12.03 -1.42 10.74
CA LEU A 63 10.89 -0.52 10.55
C LEU A 63 10.32 -0.58 9.14
N VAL A 64 11.20 -0.61 8.12
CA VAL A 64 10.77 -0.78 6.73
C VAL A 64 10.13 -2.16 6.52
N ALA A 65 10.65 -3.21 7.15
CA ALA A 65 10.04 -4.55 7.12
C ALA A 65 8.61 -4.54 7.66
N CYS A 66 8.34 -3.78 8.73
CA CYS A 66 6.98 -3.60 9.24
C CYS A 66 6.02 -3.07 8.17
N LEU A 67 6.48 -2.22 7.23
CA LEU A 67 5.67 -1.68 6.14
C LEU A 67 5.55 -2.65 4.96
N VAL A 68 6.66 -3.30 4.59
CA VAL A 68 6.81 -4.06 3.35
C VAL A 68 6.17 -5.44 3.47
N GLU A 69 6.49 -6.20 4.52
CA GLU A 69 6.09 -7.60 4.67
C GLU A 69 4.57 -7.80 4.65
N PRO A 70 3.75 -7.09 5.46
CA PRO A 70 2.30 -7.27 5.42
C PRO A 70 1.67 -6.80 4.10
N TYR A 71 2.29 -5.82 3.43
CA TYR A 71 1.79 -5.31 2.17
C TYR A 71 2.11 -6.26 1.01
N ALA A 72 3.32 -6.83 0.99
CA ALA A 72 3.75 -7.81 0.00
C ALA A 72 3.01 -9.15 0.15
N ALA A 73 2.62 -9.55 1.37
CA ALA A 73 1.83 -10.75 1.61
C ALA A 73 0.50 -10.79 0.81
N LEU A 74 -0.04 -9.62 0.44
CA LEU A 74 -1.22 -9.51 -0.43
C LEU A 74 -1.00 -10.04 -1.85
N LEU A 75 0.25 -10.25 -2.28
CA LEU A 75 0.57 -10.82 -3.59
C LEU A 75 0.07 -12.27 -3.74
N SER A 76 -0.12 -12.99 -2.63
CA SER A 76 -0.56 -14.38 -2.61
C SER A 76 -1.97 -14.61 -3.16
N GLY A 77 -2.82 -13.59 -3.19
CA GLY A 77 -4.22 -13.72 -3.62
C GLY A 77 -4.65 -12.67 -4.64
N ASP A 78 -5.48 -13.08 -5.60
CA ASP A 78 -5.93 -12.24 -6.73
C ASP A 78 -6.56 -10.92 -6.28
N ALA A 79 -7.37 -10.99 -5.22
CA ALA A 79 -8.05 -9.82 -4.69
C ALA A 79 -7.10 -8.88 -3.93
N GLY A 80 -6.00 -9.41 -3.38
CA GLY A 80 -4.90 -8.63 -2.81
C GLY A 80 -4.10 -7.94 -3.90
N ARG A 81 -3.72 -8.66 -4.96
CA ARG A 81 -3.05 -8.11 -6.15
C ARG A 81 -3.85 -6.99 -6.81
N SER A 82 -5.16 -7.15 -6.94
CA SER A 82 -6.05 -6.09 -7.45
C SER A 82 -6.03 -4.83 -6.57
N TYR A 83 -6.05 -5.01 -5.25
CA TYR A 83 -5.95 -3.90 -4.30
C TYR A 83 -4.62 -3.15 -4.41
N LEU A 84 -3.50 -3.87 -4.49
CA LEU A 84 -2.16 -3.28 -4.66
C LEU A 84 -2.10 -2.38 -5.90
N ARG A 85 -2.65 -2.86 -7.03
CA ARG A 85 -2.74 -2.09 -8.28
C ARG A 85 -3.61 -0.85 -8.15
N ILE A 86 -4.77 -0.97 -7.49
CA ILE A 86 -5.67 0.17 -7.22
C ILE A 86 -4.96 1.23 -6.38
N VAL A 87 -4.31 0.84 -5.27
CA VAL A 87 -3.56 1.77 -4.41
C VAL A 87 -2.48 2.50 -5.22
N ALA A 88 -1.73 1.79 -6.06
CA ALA A 88 -0.69 2.39 -6.88
C ALA A 88 -1.23 3.39 -7.93
N GLN A 89 -2.42 3.14 -8.50
CA GLN A 89 -3.06 4.04 -9.46
C GLN A 89 -3.60 5.33 -8.82
N LEU A 90 -3.99 5.27 -7.54
CA LEU A 90 -4.46 6.44 -6.80
C LEU A 90 -3.33 7.42 -6.47
N ARG A 91 -2.06 7.02 -6.61
CA ARG A 91 -0.88 7.87 -6.37
C ARG A 91 -0.84 9.14 -7.19
N GLY A 92 -1.25 9.08 -8.45
CA GLY A 92 -1.34 10.25 -9.32
C GLY A 92 -2.41 11.27 -8.90
N ARG A 93 -3.22 10.96 -7.87
CA ARG A 93 -4.30 11.81 -7.34
C ARG A 93 -4.11 12.15 -5.85
N PHE A 94 -2.90 11.95 -5.31
CA PHE A 94 -2.60 11.99 -3.87
C PHE A 94 -2.92 13.29 -3.13
N SER A 95 -2.94 14.44 -3.82
CA SER A 95 -3.35 15.71 -3.19
C SER A 95 -4.80 15.67 -2.68
N ALA A 96 -5.68 14.89 -3.32
CA ALA A 96 -7.06 14.70 -2.90
C ALA A 96 -7.22 13.62 -1.82
N TRP A 97 -6.31 12.64 -1.75
CA TRP A 97 -6.49 11.44 -0.92
C TRP A 97 -5.93 11.56 0.51
N ARG A 98 -4.91 12.42 0.75
CA ARG A 98 -4.41 12.74 2.11
C ARG A 98 -5.50 13.25 3.06
N VAL A 99 -6.60 13.77 2.52
CA VAL A 99 -7.73 14.33 3.27
C VAL A 99 -8.78 13.25 3.61
N GLU A 100 -8.75 12.09 2.94
CA GLU A 100 -9.86 11.13 2.90
C GLU A 100 -9.50 9.74 3.49
N SER A 101 -8.24 9.49 3.81
CA SER A 101 -7.83 8.28 4.55
C SER A 101 -8.40 8.36 5.97
N ASP A 102 -9.33 7.48 6.30
CA ASP A 102 -9.86 7.36 7.65
C ASP A 102 -8.71 6.99 8.62
N ALA A 103 -8.45 7.84 9.60
CA ALA A 103 -7.30 7.77 10.51
C ALA A 103 -7.23 6.45 11.28
N ALA A 104 -8.35 5.72 11.41
CA ALA A 104 -8.42 4.43 12.06
C ALA A 104 -7.77 3.28 11.27
N THR A 105 -7.65 3.39 9.95
CA THR A 105 -7.16 2.29 9.09
C THR A 105 -5.70 2.42 8.67
N THR A 106 -5.03 3.49 9.12
CA THR A 106 -3.64 3.83 8.76
C THR A 106 -2.82 4.32 9.95
N VAL A 107 -3.30 4.09 11.18
CA VAL A 107 -2.67 4.60 12.40
C VAL A 107 -1.27 4.02 12.61
N HIS A 108 -1.07 2.73 12.33
CA HIS A 108 0.23 2.08 12.48
C HIS A 108 1.18 2.42 11.33
N LEU A 109 0.65 2.52 10.10
CA LEU A 109 1.36 3.05 8.96
C LEU A 109 1.91 4.45 9.26
N ALA A 110 1.07 5.37 9.75
CA ALA A 110 1.50 6.72 10.11
C ALA A 110 2.58 6.70 11.18
N ALA A 111 2.37 5.95 12.27
CA ALA A 111 3.34 5.86 13.37
C ALA A 111 4.73 5.34 12.94
N VAL A 112 4.77 4.31 12.08
CA VAL A 112 6.04 3.76 11.57
C VAL A 112 6.71 4.73 10.60
N LEU A 113 5.95 5.42 9.74
CA LEU A 113 6.50 6.45 8.85
C LEU A 113 7.05 7.65 9.63
N ASP A 114 6.34 8.12 10.67
CA ASP A 114 6.81 9.20 11.54
C ASP A 114 8.10 8.80 12.28
N GLU A 115 8.21 7.53 12.71
CA GLU A 115 9.43 7.01 13.32
C GLU A 115 10.61 6.97 12.33
N LEU A 116 10.35 6.56 11.07
CA LEU A 116 11.36 6.59 10.01
C LEU A 116 11.78 8.02 9.66
N GLU A 117 10.84 8.97 9.57
CA GLU A 117 11.14 10.37 9.25
C GLU A 117 12.09 10.98 10.29
N ARG A 118 11.83 10.74 11.58
CA ARG A 118 12.68 11.24 12.68
C ARG A 118 14.10 10.67 12.68
N ARG A 119 14.36 9.57 11.97
CA ARG A 119 15.67 8.92 11.89
C ARG A 119 16.50 9.39 10.70
N VAL A 120 15.90 10.15 9.79
CA VAL A 120 16.63 10.78 8.70
C VAL A 120 17.54 11.86 9.29
N ASP A 121 18.86 11.70 9.12
CA ASP A 121 19.87 12.68 9.52
C ASP A 121 19.97 13.81 8.47
N ALA A 122 18.88 14.54 8.28
CA ALA A 122 18.78 15.66 7.35
C ALA A 122 17.69 16.64 7.79
N PRO A 123 17.63 17.86 7.21
CA PRO A 123 16.56 18.81 7.49
C PRO A 123 15.16 18.20 7.24
N PRO A 124 14.12 18.57 8.01
CA PRO A 124 12.78 17.98 7.88
C PRO A 124 12.19 17.94 6.46
N PRO A 125 12.41 18.94 5.58
CA PRO A 125 11.98 18.82 4.18
C PRO A 125 12.58 17.61 3.45
N VAL A 126 13.85 17.28 3.70
CA VAL A 126 14.53 16.12 3.10
C VAL A 126 13.94 14.82 3.65
N GLY A 127 13.68 14.74 4.95
CA GLY A 127 12.99 13.59 5.57
C GLY A 127 11.64 13.30 4.91
N ARG A 128 10.81 14.34 4.73
CA ARG A 128 9.52 14.21 4.05
C ARG A 128 9.63 13.72 2.61
N GLU A 129 10.60 14.21 1.84
CA GLU A 129 10.85 13.72 0.47
C GLU A 129 11.31 12.26 0.45
N ARG A 130 12.14 11.84 1.41
CA ARG A 130 12.55 10.43 1.55
C ARG A 130 11.39 9.51 1.90
N ILE A 131 10.50 9.95 2.79
CA ILE A 131 9.28 9.20 3.12
C ILE A 131 8.35 9.09 1.90
N LEU A 132 8.17 10.17 1.14
CA LEU A 132 7.43 10.12 -0.12
C LEU A 132 8.07 9.15 -1.12
N ALA A 133 9.39 9.18 -1.28
CA ALA A 133 10.13 8.26 -2.13
C ALA A 133 9.97 6.80 -1.69
N LEU A 134 10.03 6.52 -0.39
CA LEU A 134 9.80 5.19 0.19
C LEU A 134 8.38 4.68 -0.13
N ILE A 135 7.36 5.53 0.06
CA ILE A 135 5.96 5.18 -0.25
C ILE A 135 5.83 4.87 -1.75
N VAL A 136 6.39 5.70 -2.62
CA VAL A 136 6.35 5.55 -4.08
C VAL A 136 7.08 4.27 -4.51
N LEU A 137 8.26 3.99 -3.96
CA LEU A 137 9.01 2.77 -4.21
C LEU A 137 8.19 1.54 -3.81
N LEU A 138 7.75 1.46 -2.56
CA LEU A 138 7.05 0.29 -2.00
C LEU A 138 5.77 -0.01 -2.78
N THR A 139 4.89 0.99 -2.91
CA THR A 139 3.59 0.79 -3.58
C THR A 139 3.74 0.52 -5.08
N GLY A 140 4.76 1.10 -5.72
CA GLY A 140 4.99 0.93 -7.16
C GLY A 140 5.55 -0.44 -7.48
N THR A 141 6.61 -0.82 -6.77
CA THR A 141 7.31 -2.09 -6.98
C THR A 141 6.42 -3.29 -6.65
N VAL A 142 5.62 -3.21 -5.58
CA VAL A 142 4.67 -4.30 -5.23
C VAL A 142 3.51 -4.39 -6.23
N ALA A 143 2.96 -3.26 -6.69
CA ALA A 143 1.90 -3.27 -7.71
C ALA A 143 2.39 -3.78 -9.07
N GLU A 144 3.63 -3.45 -9.45
CA GLU A 144 4.25 -3.96 -10.67
C GLU A 144 4.48 -5.47 -10.58
N ARG A 145 4.94 -5.96 -9.42
CA ARG A 145 5.04 -7.41 -9.19
C ARG A 145 3.68 -8.10 -9.25
N ALA A 146 2.64 -7.47 -8.72
CA ALA A 146 1.27 -7.99 -8.81
C ALA A 146 0.82 -8.15 -10.27
N ARG A 147 1.14 -7.16 -11.12
CA ARG A 147 0.87 -7.20 -12.57
C ARG A 147 1.61 -8.35 -13.25
N ARG A 148 2.92 -8.50 -13.00
CA ARG A 148 3.72 -9.60 -13.56
C ARG A 148 3.19 -10.98 -13.17
N ILE A 149 2.75 -11.15 -11.91
CA ILE A 149 2.11 -12.40 -11.44
C ILE A 149 0.81 -12.67 -12.21
N ASP A 150 -0.07 -11.68 -12.32
CA ASP A 150 -1.35 -11.82 -13.04
C ASP A 150 -1.15 -12.14 -14.53
N GLU A 151 -0.06 -11.66 -15.14
CA GLU A 151 0.31 -11.93 -16.53
C GLU A 151 1.03 -13.28 -16.73
N GLY A 152 1.30 -14.03 -15.66
CA GLY A 152 2.06 -15.27 -15.73
C GLY A 152 3.51 -15.07 -16.18
N ALA A 153 4.08 -13.88 -15.97
CA ALA A 153 5.46 -13.59 -16.33
C ALA A 153 6.44 -14.36 -15.45
N GLU A 154 7.57 -14.76 -16.02
CA GLU A 154 8.69 -15.30 -15.26
C GLU A 154 9.22 -14.24 -14.29
N LEU A 155 9.49 -14.63 -13.04
CA LEU A 155 9.96 -13.75 -11.98
C LEU A 155 11.38 -14.13 -11.58
N ASP A 156 12.28 -13.15 -11.63
CA ASP A 156 13.70 -13.35 -11.36
C ASP A 156 14.01 -13.65 -9.89
N LEU A 157 13.19 -13.08 -8.99
CA LEU A 157 13.27 -13.30 -7.54
C LEU A 157 12.01 -14.03 -7.10
N ASP A 158 12.16 -15.00 -6.19
CA ASP A 158 11.04 -15.55 -5.43
C ASP A 158 10.41 -14.50 -4.49
N HIS A 159 9.37 -14.87 -3.75
CA HIS A 159 8.65 -13.94 -2.89
C HIS A 159 9.56 -13.37 -1.79
N ASP A 160 10.31 -14.22 -1.11
CA ASP A 160 11.11 -13.85 0.05
C ASP A 160 12.30 -12.97 -0.36
N ALA A 161 13.00 -13.33 -1.44
CA ALA A 161 14.08 -12.52 -2.00
C ALA A 161 13.58 -11.16 -2.50
N PHE A 162 12.38 -11.10 -3.08
CA PHE A 162 11.77 -9.82 -3.48
C PHE A 162 11.45 -8.93 -2.27
N VAL A 163 10.88 -9.50 -1.20
CA VAL A 163 10.55 -8.78 0.03
C VAL A 163 11.84 -8.27 0.69
N ALA A 164 12.85 -9.13 0.84
CA ALA A 164 14.13 -8.76 1.43
C ALA A 164 14.82 -7.64 0.64
N ASN A 165 14.84 -7.72 -0.69
CA ASN A 165 15.41 -6.68 -1.54
C ASN A 165 14.65 -5.35 -1.40
N LEU A 166 13.32 -5.38 -1.36
CA LEU A 166 12.51 -4.17 -1.18
C LEU A 166 12.72 -3.53 0.20
N VAL A 167 12.89 -4.33 1.26
CA VAL A 167 13.27 -3.84 2.59
C VAL A 167 14.64 -3.17 2.56
N ALA A 168 15.64 -3.81 1.94
CA ALA A 168 16.99 -3.25 1.85
C ALA A 168 17.03 -1.91 1.07
N MET A 169 16.33 -1.83 -0.07
CA MET A 169 16.21 -0.59 -0.84
C MET A 169 15.51 0.50 -0.03
N GLY A 170 14.42 0.15 0.68
CA GLY A 170 13.69 1.10 1.52
C GLY A 170 14.53 1.61 2.70
N ALA A 171 15.29 0.74 3.37
CA ALA A 171 16.19 1.12 4.45
C ALA A 171 17.29 2.07 3.96
N SER A 172 17.88 1.77 2.79
CA SER A 172 18.91 2.61 2.18
C SER A 172 18.43 4.04 1.89
N LEU A 173 17.15 4.24 1.55
CA LEU A 173 16.58 5.58 1.35
C LEU A 173 16.54 6.42 2.65
N ILE A 174 16.48 5.76 3.80
CA ILE A 174 16.39 6.41 5.11
C ILE A 174 17.78 6.69 5.67
N GLU A 175 18.72 5.76 5.45
CA GLU A 175 20.10 5.80 5.96
C GLU A 175 21.07 6.64 5.12
N ALA A 176 20.76 6.90 3.83
CA ALA A 176 21.57 7.74 2.95
C ALA A 176 21.63 9.21 3.39
#